data_AF-A0A438ES85-F1
#
_entry.id   AF-A0A438ES85-F1
#
_cell.length_a   1.000
_cell.length_b   1.000
_cell.length_c   1.000
_cell.angle_alpha   90.00
_cell.angle_beta   90.00
_cell.angle_gamma   90.00
#
_symmetry.space_group_name_H-M   'P 1'
#
loop_
_entity.id
_entity.type
_entity.pdbx_description
1 polymer ?
#
loop_
_entity_poly.entity_id
_entity_poly.type
_entity_poly.pdbx_seq_one_letter_code
_entity_poly.pdbx_strand_id
1 'polypeptide(L)'
;MAETLKLAIIDLSSSDSISTAKSIRQACIECGFFYLVNHGVEEELLLRVFDESQKFFSLPLEEKMKLATKHHRGYTPMYAENLDYSSSSRGDSKESFYIGSLEAGRSYLNRWPSEEILPSWRPTMESYHKKLLLGAKSGFICLDNIVNNVYKVLLLKDGKYGQTQSVGKKLISLIAQALDLDADFFEKVGALDDPMPFLRLLHYPGDLEFCGEETYGASAHSDYGMVTLLATNGVPGLQACLMLTNQDPQL
;
A
#
# COMPACT_ATOMS: atom_id res chain seq x y z
N MET A 1 15.67 -1.68 22.80
CA MET A 1 15.92 -2.74 21.79
C MET A 1 14.63 -2.94 21.03
N ALA A 2 14.67 -3.03 19.70
CA ALA A 2 13.47 -3.33 18.92
C ALA A 2 13.05 -4.78 19.14
N GLU A 3 11.81 -5.01 19.59
CA GLU A 3 11.27 -6.36 19.76
C GLU A 3 10.73 -6.88 18.42
N THR A 4 10.94 -8.18 18.15
CA THR A 4 10.34 -8.82 16.97
C THR A 4 8.87 -9.07 17.23
N LEU A 5 8.02 -8.26 16.59
CA LEU A 5 6.57 -8.41 16.70
C LEU A 5 6.08 -9.60 15.88
N LYS A 6 5.32 -10.50 16.51
CA LYS A 6 4.60 -11.56 15.79
C LYS A 6 3.27 -11.00 15.32
N LEU A 7 3.19 -10.65 14.04
CA LEU A 7 1.95 -10.18 13.41
C LEU A 7 1.02 -11.36 13.11
N ALA A 8 -0.29 -11.11 13.21
CA ALA A 8 -1.31 -12.07 12.81
C ALA A 8 -1.20 -12.39 11.32
N ILE A 9 -1.49 -13.64 10.95
CA ILE A 9 -1.57 -14.09 9.55
C ILE A 9 -3.04 -14.34 9.25
N ILE A 10 -3.57 -13.63 8.25
CA ILE A 10 -4.97 -13.69 7.84
C ILE A 10 -5.06 -14.40 6.48
N ASP A 11 -5.75 -15.53 6.46
CA ASP A 11 -5.98 -16.32 5.25
C ASP A 11 -7.25 -15.82 4.52
N LEU A 12 -7.06 -15.16 3.38
CA LEU A 12 -8.17 -14.66 2.57
C LEU A 12 -8.89 -15.76 1.79
N SER A 13 -8.42 -17.00 1.76
CA SER A 13 -9.16 -18.14 1.18
C SER A 13 -10.12 -18.80 2.17
N SER A 14 -10.03 -18.47 3.47
CA SER A 14 -10.89 -19.04 4.51
C SER A 14 -12.37 -18.85 4.21
N SER A 15 -13.16 -19.90 4.42
CA SER A 15 -14.62 -19.87 4.35
C SER A 15 -15.27 -19.31 5.61
N ASP A 16 -14.54 -19.26 6.74
CA ASP A 16 -15.03 -18.69 8.01
C ASP A 16 -14.75 -17.19 8.06
N SER A 17 -15.63 -16.40 7.43
CA SER A 17 -15.48 -14.95 7.39
C SER A 17 -15.59 -14.31 8.77
N ILE A 18 -16.34 -14.90 9.70
CA ILE A 18 -16.58 -14.37 11.05
C ILE A 18 -15.30 -14.47 11.88
N SER A 19 -14.67 -15.65 11.92
CA SER A 19 -13.39 -15.82 12.62
C SER A 19 -12.31 -14.94 11.99
N THR A 20 -12.25 -14.89 10.65
CA THR A 20 -11.30 -14.05 9.91
C THR A 20 -11.48 -12.57 10.26
N ALA A 21 -12.71 -12.06 10.29
CA ALA A 21 -13.03 -10.69 10.66
C ALA A 21 -12.64 -10.38 12.12
N LYS A 22 -12.87 -11.32 13.06
CA LYS A 22 -12.43 -11.17 14.46
C LYS A 22 -10.91 -11.08 14.57
N SER A 23 -10.17 -11.92 13.84
CA SER A 23 -8.70 -11.85 13.82
C SER A 23 -8.20 -10.53 13.23
N ILE A 24 -8.84 -10.03 12.17
CA ILE A 24 -8.55 -8.69 11.63
C ILE A 24 -8.80 -7.63 12.70
N ARG A 25 -9.97 -7.64 13.36
CA ARG A 25 -10.31 -6.69 14.43
C ARG A 25 -9.22 -6.65 15.50
N GLN A 26 -8.83 -7.83 15.99
CA GLN A 26 -7.84 -7.96 17.06
C GLN A 26 -6.48 -7.39 16.63
N ALA A 27 -5.96 -7.80 15.47
CA ALA A 27 -4.68 -7.31 14.96
C ALA A 27 -4.67 -5.78 14.78
N CYS A 28 -5.80 -5.20 14.36
CA CYS A 28 -5.93 -3.77 14.17
C CYS A 28 -5.93 -2.99 15.49
N ILE A 29 -6.53 -3.55 16.55
CA ILE A 29 -6.55 -2.95 17.89
C ILE A 29 -5.17 -3.06 18.55
N GLU A 30 -4.48 -4.20 18.39
CA GLU A 30 -3.22 -4.47 19.08
C GLU A 30 -2.03 -3.74 18.47
N CYS A 31 -1.92 -3.76 17.15
CA CYS A 31 -0.72 -3.25 16.47
C CYS A 31 -0.99 -2.47 15.18
N GLY A 32 -2.18 -2.60 14.57
CA GLY A 32 -2.50 -1.94 13.31
C GLY A 32 -1.93 -2.63 12.06
N PHE A 33 -1.23 -3.76 12.22
CA PHE A 33 -0.55 -4.47 11.13
C PHE A 33 -0.91 -5.96 11.15
N PHE A 34 -0.97 -6.59 9.99
CA PHE A 34 -1.09 -8.05 9.85
C PHE A 34 -0.63 -8.51 8.46
N TYR A 35 -0.29 -9.79 8.35
CA TYR A 35 0.02 -10.43 7.07
C TYR A 35 -1.26 -10.97 6.41
N LEU A 36 -1.33 -10.87 5.08
CA LEU A 36 -2.33 -11.55 4.27
C LEU A 36 -1.68 -12.70 3.51
N VAL A 37 -2.33 -13.87 3.53
CA VAL A 37 -1.97 -15.03 2.70
C VAL A 37 -3.16 -15.49 1.87
N ASN A 38 -2.89 -16.24 0.80
CA ASN A 38 -3.91 -16.77 -0.12
C ASN A 38 -4.84 -15.65 -0.66
N HIS A 39 -4.27 -14.47 -0.87
CA HIS A 39 -4.99 -13.28 -1.32
C HIS A 39 -5.40 -13.33 -2.80
N GLY A 40 -4.88 -14.30 -3.58
CA GLY A 40 -5.26 -14.49 -4.99
C GLY A 40 -4.50 -13.66 -6.00
N VAL A 41 -3.48 -12.90 -5.58
CA VAL A 41 -2.51 -12.35 -6.53
C VAL A 41 -1.45 -13.40 -6.79
N GLU A 42 -1.22 -13.73 -8.05
CA GLU A 42 -0.27 -14.75 -8.46
C GLU A 42 1.15 -14.31 -8.13
N GLU A 43 1.90 -15.21 -7.50
CA GLU A 43 3.30 -15.00 -7.11
C GLU A 43 4.16 -14.56 -8.30
N GLU A 44 3.95 -15.16 -9.49
CA GLU A 44 4.66 -14.79 -10.71
C GLU A 44 4.43 -13.32 -11.10
N LEU A 45 3.21 -12.81 -10.93
CA LEU A 45 2.92 -11.41 -11.22
C LEU A 45 3.60 -10.49 -10.22
N LEU A 46 3.59 -10.83 -8.93
CA LEU A 46 4.25 -10.04 -7.90
C LEU A 46 5.77 -9.96 -8.14
N LEU A 47 6.40 -11.09 -8.48
CA LEU A 47 7.82 -11.13 -8.86
C LEU A 47 8.11 -10.28 -10.08
N ARG A 48 7.25 -10.34 -11.11
CA ARG A 48 7.37 -9.52 -12.32
C ARG A 48 7.23 -8.02 -12.03
N VAL A 49 6.35 -7.63 -11.12
CA VAL A 49 6.22 -6.23 -10.67
C VAL A 49 7.53 -5.74 -10.05
N PHE A 50 8.16 -6.53 -9.18
CA PHE A 50 9.46 -6.18 -8.59
C PHE A 50 10.57 -6.09 -9.65
N ASP A 51 10.65 -7.05 -10.57
CA ASP A 51 11.65 -7.06 -11.64
C ASP A 51 11.49 -5.83 -12.57
N GLU A 52 10.28 -5.55 -13.05
CA GLU A 52 10.01 -4.38 -13.88
C GLU A 52 10.23 -3.06 -13.11
N SER A 53 9.88 -3.02 -11.82
CA SER A 53 10.17 -1.86 -10.97
C SER A 53 11.68 -1.62 -10.85
N GLN A 54 12.48 -2.68 -10.66
CA GLN A 54 13.94 -2.59 -10.59
C GLN A 54 14.53 -2.08 -11.91
N LYS A 55 14.06 -2.59 -13.05
CA LYS A 55 14.49 -2.11 -14.39
C LYS A 55 14.23 -0.61 -14.56
N PHE A 56 13.07 -0.12 -14.12
CA PHE A 56 12.76 1.30 -14.14
C PHE A 56 13.69 2.13 -13.25
N PHE A 57 13.89 1.74 -11.99
CA PHE A 57 14.73 2.51 -11.07
C PHE A 57 16.23 2.46 -11.44
N SER A 58 16.64 1.45 -12.21
CA SER A 58 18.00 1.34 -12.77
C SER A 58 18.24 2.24 -14.00
N LEU A 59 17.21 2.90 -14.54
CA LEU A 59 17.37 3.85 -15.65
C LEU A 59 18.19 5.07 -15.19
N PRO A 60 18.92 5.73 -16.11
CA PRO A 60 19.57 7.00 -15.82
C PRO A 60 18.59 8.02 -15.24
N LEU A 61 19.05 8.85 -14.30
CA LEU A 61 18.20 9.85 -13.65
C LEU A 61 17.50 10.76 -14.68
N GLU A 62 18.17 11.12 -15.76
CA GLU A 62 17.59 11.93 -16.85
C GLU A 62 16.35 11.27 -17.46
N GLU A 63 16.37 9.97 -17.71
CA GLU A 63 15.23 9.22 -18.23
C GLU A 63 14.08 9.17 -17.21
N LYS A 64 14.40 8.93 -15.93
CA LYS A 64 13.39 8.93 -14.85
C LYS A 64 12.75 10.31 -14.68
N MET A 65 13.53 11.38 -14.78
CA MET A 65 13.07 12.76 -14.61
C MET A 65 12.18 13.26 -15.75
N LYS A 66 12.21 12.67 -16.95
CA LYS A 66 11.20 12.92 -17.99
C LYS A 66 9.77 12.62 -17.49
N LEU A 67 9.66 11.72 -16.50
CA LEU A 67 8.42 11.30 -15.87
C LEU A 67 8.20 11.93 -14.49
N ALA A 68 8.92 13.02 -14.15
CA ALA A 68 8.80 13.69 -12.85
C ALA A 68 7.34 13.92 -12.43
N THR A 69 7.07 13.77 -11.13
CA THR A 69 5.72 13.70 -10.60
C THR A 69 4.92 14.97 -10.89
N LYS A 70 3.68 14.79 -11.35
CA LYS A 70 2.67 15.86 -11.48
C LYS A 70 1.33 15.32 -11.00
N HIS A 71 0.64 16.06 -10.12
CA HIS A 71 -0.64 15.64 -9.54
C HIS A 71 -0.60 14.22 -8.94
N HIS A 72 0.49 13.88 -8.25
CA HIS A 72 0.76 12.54 -7.71
C HIS A 72 0.74 11.43 -8.78
N ARG A 73 1.33 11.70 -9.95
CA ARG A 73 1.52 10.74 -11.05
C ARG A 73 2.94 10.85 -11.57
N GLY A 74 3.66 9.74 -11.62
CA GLY A 74 5.04 9.67 -12.12
C GLY A 74 6.10 9.58 -11.03
N TYR A 75 7.33 9.93 -11.40
CA TYR A 75 8.56 9.71 -10.64
C TYR A 75 8.87 10.81 -9.62
N THR A 76 9.28 10.42 -8.43
CA THR A 76 9.80 11.31 -7.39
C THR A 76 11.24 10.91 -7.09
N PRO A 77 12.23 11.82 -7.25
CA PRO A 77 13.63 11.49 -7.03
C PRO A 77 13.97 11.38 -5.54
N MET A 78 15.14 10.79 -5.26
CA MET A 78 15.76 10.75 -3.93
C MET A 78 15.69 12.11 -3.24
N TYR A 79 15.40 12.09 -1.93
CA TYR A 79 15.40 13.27 -1.06
C TYR A 79 14.31 14.32 -1.36
N ALA A 80 13.44 14.09 -2.35
CA ALA A 80 12.38 15.04 -2.69
C ALA A 80 11.19 14.97 -1.72
N GLU A 81 11.01 13.86 -1.01
CA GLU A 81 9.99 13.72 0.04
C GLU A 81 10.65 13.85 1.41
N ASN A 82 10.04 14.65 2.29
CA ASN A 82 10.35 14.65 3.72
C ASN A 82 9.03 14.48 4.47
N LEU A 83 8.86 13.33 5.11
CA LEU A 83 7.66 13.00 5.88
C LEU A 83 7.76 13.44 7.35
N ASP A 84 8.95 13.85 7.80
CA ASP A 84 9.18 14.47 9.10
C ASP A 84 9.68 15.92 8.93
N TYR A 85 8.73 16.83 8.83
CA TYR A 85 8.97 18.28 8.73
C TYR A 85 9.67 18.88 9.96
N SER A 86 9.78 18.14 11.07
CA SER A 86 10.44 18.61 12.29
C SER A 86 11.95 18.40 12.28
N SER A 87 12.46 17.56 11.37
CA SER A 87 13.87 17.28 11.20
C SER A 87 14.50 18.20 10.14
N SER A 88 15.70 18.72 10.41
CA SER A 88 16.56 19.39 9.41
C SER A 88 17.18 18.38 8.41
N SER A 89 16.55 17.22 8.23
CA SER A 89 17.12 16.11 7.47
C SER A 89 17.23 16.45 5.98
N ARG A 90 18.14 15.75 5.30
CA ARG A 90 18.32 15.88 3.85
C ARG A 90 17.12 15.39 3.03
N GLY A 91 16.06 14.87 3.67
CA GLY A 91 14.92 14.19 3.05
C GLY A 91 15.04 12.66 3.11
N ASP A 92 13.95 11.97 2.79
CA ASP A 92 13.89 10.50 2.76
C ASP A 92 14.84 9.94 1.68
N SER A 93 15.66 8.95 2.05
CA SER A 93 16.59 8.26 1.14
C SER A 93 15.90 7.19 0.30
N LYS A 94 14.85 7.61 -0.42
CA LYS A 94 14.06 6.76 -1.32
C LYS A 94 13.70 7.51 -2.60
N GLU A 95 13.53 6.74 -3.67
CA GLU A 95 12.87 7.21 -4.88
C GLU A 95 11.55 6.46 -5.06
N SER A 96 10.58 7.10 -5.71
CA SER A 96 9.24 6.51 -5.85
C SER A 96 8.60 6.78 -7.20
N PHE A 97 7.60 5.96 -7.55
CA PHE A 97 6.77 6.17 -8.73
C PHE A 97 5.30 5.96 -8.40
N TYR A 98 4.46 6.94 -8.73
CA TYR A 98 3.03 6.91 -8.48
C TYR A 98 2.23 6.60 -9.73
N ILE A 99 1.35 5.62 -9.62
CA ILE A 99 0.36 5.25 -10.63
C ILE A 99 -1.01 5.39 -9.97
N GLY A 100 -1.87 6.26 -10.47
CA GLY A 100 -3.26 6.35 -10.01
C GLY A 100 -4.20 5.46 -10.82
N SER A 101 -5.51 5.69 -10.64
CA SER A 101 -6.55 4.95 -11.34
C SER A 101 -6.32 4.82 -12.84
N LEU A 102 -6.63 3.62 -13.36
CA LEU A 102 -6.55 3.27 -14.78
C LEU A 102 -7.83 3.63 -15.55
N GLU A 103 -8.88 4.10 -14.87
CA GLU A 103 -10.16 4.41 -15.50
C GLU A 103 -10.08 5.67 -16.37
N ALA A 104 -10.69 5.59 -17.55
CA ALA A 104 -10.82 6.72 -18.46
C ALA A 104 -11.80 7.76 -17.87
N GLY A 105 -11.44 9.05 -17.95
CA GLY A 105 -12.30 10.15 -17.50
C GLY A 105 -11.91 10.81 -16.16
N ARG A 106 -10.86 10.30 -15.48
CA ARG A 106 -10.25 10.97 -14.32
C ARG A 106 -9.47 12.22 -14.76
N SER A 107 -9.45 13.25 -13.91
CA SER A 107 -8.85 14.57 -14.22
C SER A 107 -7.34 14.53 -14.52
N TYR A 108 -6.62 13.49 -14.10
CA TYR A 108 -5.16 13.39 -14.25
C TYR A 108 -4.74 12.04 -14.83
N LEU A 109 -4.03 12.09 -15.97
CA LEU A 109 -3.52 10.90 -16.65
C LEU A 109 -2.26 10.36 -15.98
N ASN A 110 -2.13 9.02 -15.97
CA ASN A 110 -0.91 8.35 -15.58
C ASN A 110 0.25 8.67 -16.55
N ARG A 111 1.47 8.63 -16.01
CA ARG A 111 2.72 8.77 -16.76
C ARG A 111 3.35 7.40 -16.93
N TRP A 112 3.86 7.10 -18.11
CA TRP A 112 4.39 5.79 -18.46
C TRP A 112 5.78 5.93 -19.09
N PRO A 113 6.75 5.07 -18.75
CA PRO A 113 7.98 4.97 -19.53
C PRO A 113 7.69 4.53 -20.96
N SER A 114 8.60 4.85 -21.88
CA SER A 114 8.48 4.43 -23.28
C SER A 114 8.46 2.90 -23.38
N GLU A 115 7.53 2.36 -24.18
CA GLU A 115 7.47 0.93 -24.47
C GLU A 115 8.69 0.44 -25.27
N GLU A 116 9.44 1.35 -25.91
CA GLU A 116 10.70 1.01 -26.56
C GLU A 116 11.81 0.68 -25.55
N ILE A 117 11.77 1.31 -24.35
CA ILE A 117 12.77 1.12 -23.29
C ILE A 117 12.32 0.01 -22.34
N LEU A 118 11.04 0.04 -21.95
CA LEU A 118 10.45 -0.86 -20.97
C LEU A 118 9.11 -1.43 -21.48
N PRO A 119 9.14 -2.35 -22.46
CA PRO A 119 7.93 -2.85 -23.14
C PRO A 119 6.96 -3.57 -22.21
N SER A 120 7.48 -4.23 -21.16
CA SER A 120 6.66 -5.03 -20.24
C SER A 120 6.21 -4.27 -18.99
N TRP A 121 6.72 -3.06 -18.76
CA TRP A 121 6.51 -2.35 -17.50
C TRP A 121 5.07 -1.92 -17.31
N ARG A 122 4.53 -1.16 -18.27
CA ARG A 122 3.15 -0.70 -18.25
C ARG A 122 2.14 -1.85 -18.15
N PRO A 123 2.15 -2.87 -19.04
CA PRO A 123 1.17 -3.95 -18.95
C PRO A 123 1.29 -4.75 -17.64
N THR A 124 2.48 -4.88 -17.07
CA THR A 124 2.68 -5.53 -15.76
C THR A 124 2.04 -4.71 -14.63
N MET A 125 2.32 -3.40 -14.55
CA MET A 125 1.75 -2.53 -13.51
C MET A 125 0.23 -2.41 -13.64
N GLU A 126 -0.30 -2.33 -14.86
CA GLU A 126 -1.74 -2.32 -15.10
C GLU A 126 -2.40 -3.64 -14.68
N SER A 127 -1.75 -4.78 -14.95
CA SER A 127 -2.25 -6.10 -14.53
C SER A 127 -2.33 -6.21 -13.01
N TYR A 128 -1.27 -5.78 -12.31
CA TYR A 128 -1.22 -5.78 -10.84
C TYR A 128 -2.25 -4.83 -10.23
N HIS A 129 -2.34 -3.60 -10.73
CA HIS A 129 -3.33 -2.62 -10.28
C HIS A 129 -4.76 -3.16 -10.44
N LYS A 130 -5.10 -3.78 -11.58
CA LYS A 130 -6.44 -4.38 -11.79
C LYS A 130 -6.75 -5.49 -10.81
N LYS A 131 -5.79 -6.38 -10.51
CA LYS A 131 -5.97 -7.50 -9.57
C LYS A 131 -6.21 -7.03 -8.14
N LEU A 132 -5.55 -5.96 -7.72
CA LEU A 132 -5.75 -5.40 -6.39
C LEU A 132 -7.10 -4.66 -6.25
N LEU A 133 -7.62 -4.05 -7.32
CA LEU A 133 -8.61 -2.95 -7.23
C LEU A 133 -9.95 -3.15 -7.97
N LEU A 134 -10.21 -4.27 -8.64
CA LEU A 134 -11.49 -4.50 -9.34
C LEU A 134 -12.70 -4.59 -8.39
N GLY A 135 -13.46 -3.49 -8.22
CA GLY A 135 -14.72 -3.54 -7.47
C GLY A 135 -15.49 -2.23 -7.19
N ALA A 136 -15.32 -1.17 -7.98
CA ALA A 136 -15.94 0.13 -7.73
C ALA A 136 -16.60 0.71 -8.99
N LYS A 137 -17.80 1.27 -8.88
CA LYS A 137 -18.51 1.97 -9.97
C LYS A 137 -18.86 3.38 -9.52
N SER A 138 -18.57 4.35 -10.39
CA SER A 138 -18.87 5.79 -10.31
C SER A 138 -20.04 6.25 -9.42
N GLY A 139 -19.73 7.09 -8.43
CA GLY A 139 -20.70 7.86 -7.62
C GLY A 139 -19.99 8.65 -6.52
N PHE A 140 -20.35 9.92 -6.32
CA PHE A 140 -19.74 10.81 -5.32
C PHE A 140 -20.39 10.64 -3.94
N ILE A 141 -19.64 10.19 -2.92
CA ILE A 141 -19.97 10.43 -1.49
C ILE A 141 -18.68 10.69 -0.69
N CYS A 142 -18.66 11.80 0.06
CA CYS A 142 -17.60 12.21 0.98
C CYS A 142 -17.82 11.52 2.34
N LEU A 143 -16.85 10.75 2.85
CA LEU A 143 -16.95 9.99 4.11
C LEU A 143 -15.96 10.50 5.18
N ASP A 144 -15.89 11.81 5.38
CA ASP A 144 -14.95 12.45 6.31
C ASP A 144 -15.20 12.17 7.81
N ASN A 145 -16.22 11.41 8.20
CA ASN A 145 -16.66 11.36 9.60
C ASN A 145 -16.96 9.96 10.21
N ILE A 146 -16.66 8.84 9.55
CA ILE A 146 -17.07 7.51 10.08
C ILE A 146 -15.94 6.67 10.67
N VAL A 147 -14.67 6.92 10.36
CA VAL A 147 -13.57 6.07 10.86
C VAL A 147 -12.32 6.89 11.22
N ASN A 148 -12.40 7.66 12.30
CA ASN A 148 -11.19 8.17 12.95
C ASN A 148 -10.46 6.97 13.60
N ASN A 149 -9.23 6.69 13.15
CA ASN A 149 -8.29 5.67 13.66
C ASN A 149 -8.33 4.25 13.08
N VAL A 150 -8.30 4.11 11.75
CA VAL A 150 -7.92 2.84 11.12
C VAL A 150 -6.63 3.04 10.31
N TYR A 151 -5.49 3.02 11.00
CA TYR A 151 -4.16 2.91 10.38
C TYR A 151 -3.91 1.44 10.07
N LYS A 152 -3.81 1.06 8.79
CA LYS A 152 -3.59 -0.35 8.42
C LYS A 152 -2.64 -0.48 7.24
N VAL A 153 -1.45 -1.03 7.50
CA VAL A 153 -0.52 -1.49 6.46
C VAL A 153 -0.50 -3.01 6.51
N LEU A 154 -0.87 -3.63 5.39
CA LEU A 154 -0.98 -5.08 5.27
C LEU A 154 0.18 -5.61 4.46
N LEU A 155 0.84 -6.62 4.98
CA LEU A 155 1.96 -7.24 4.29
C LEU A 155 1.46 -8.43 3.47
N LEU A 156 1.56 -8.34 2.13
CA LEU A 156 1.22 -9.44 1.24
C LEU A 156 2.32 -10.51 1.29
N LYS A 157 1.95 -11.75 1.59
CA LYS A 157 2.85 -12.92 1.58
C LYS A 157 2.13 -14.10 0.92
N ASP A 158 2.78 -14.78 -0.02
CA ASP A 158 2.35 -16.02 -0.67
C ASP A 158 0.89 -16.05 -1.22
N GLY A 159 0.75 -16.01 -2.55
CA GLY A 159 -0.54 -15.93 -3.22
C GLY A 159 -0.87 -17.13 -4.11
N LYS A 160 -1.80 -17.98 -3.65
CA LYS A 160 -2.55 -18.93 -4.49
C LYS A 160 -4.04 -18.82 -4.19
N TYR A 161 -4.82 -18.17 -5.06
CA TYR A 161 -6.28 -18.29 -5.05
C TYR A 161 -6.91 -17.90 -6.38
N GLY A 162 -7.78 -18.77 -6.92
CA GLY A 162 -8.39 -18.66 -8.25
C GLY A 162 -9.85 -18.21 -8.22
N GLN A 163 -10.14 -17.01 -7.72
CA GLN A 163 -11.46 -16.38 -7.89
C GLN A 163 -11.37 -14.89 -8.24
N THR A 164 -12.37 -14.44 -9.00
CA THR A 164 -12.48 -13.15 -9.71
C THR A 164 -12.79 -11.93 -8.82
N GLN A 165 -12.78 -12.06 -7.49
CA GLN A 165 -12.99 -10.91 -6.59
C GLN A 165 -11.67 -10.21 -6.28
N SER A 166 -11.64 -8.88 -6.34
CA SER A 166 -10.45 -8.12 -5.96
C SER A 166 -10.11 -8.29 -4.48
N VAL A 167 -8.81 -8.31 -4.19
CA VAL A 167 -8.27 -8.39 -2.83
C VAL A 167 -8.86 -7.28 -1.96
N GLY A 168 -8.91 -6.05 -2.50
CA GLY A 168 -9.46 -4.89 -1.82
C GLY A 168 -10.92 -5.08 -1.41
N LYS A 169 -11.80 -5.52 -2.33
CA LYS A 169 -13.23 -5.69 -2.02
C LYS A 169 -13.47 -6.74 -0.94
N LYS A 170 -12.79 -7.89 -1.04
CA LYS A 170 -12.91 -8.96 -0.03
C LYS A 170 -12.45 -8.48 1.35
N LEU A 171 -11.33 -7.77 1.41
CA LEU A 171 -10.79 -7.25 2.65
C LEU A 171 -11.70 -6.18 3.28
N ILE A 172 -12.21 -5.25 2.47
CA ILE A 172 -13.13 -4.20 2.96
C ILE A 172 -14.41 -4.84 3.52
N SER A 173 -14.92 -5.90 2.90
CA SER A 173 -16.04 -6.68 3.41
C SER A 173 -15.75 -7.33 4.77
N LEU A 174 -14.56 -7.91 4.94
CA LEU A 174 -14.12 -8.45 6.23
C LEU A 174 -13.90 -7.36 7.28
N ILE A 175 -13.44 -6.17 6.88
CA ILE A 175 -13.31 -5.01 7.78
C ILE A 175 -14.70 -4.54 8.23
N ALA A 176 -15.71 -4.53 7.35
CA ALA A 176 -17.08 -4.21 7.76
C ALA A 176 -17.58 -5.19 8.82
N GLN A 177 -17.39 -6.49 8.60
CA GLN A 177 -17.72 -7.52 9.59
C GLN A 177 -16.93 -7.36 10.90
N ALA A 178 -15.66 -6.95 10.82
CA ALA A 178 -14.81 -6.69 12.00
C ALA A 178 -15.30 -5.49 12.84
N LEU A 179 -16.11 -4.62 12.24
CA LEU A 179 -16.76 -3.48 12.89
C LEU A 179 -18.20 -3.80 13.32
N ASP A 180 -18.61 -5.08 13.26
CA ASP A 180 -19.97 -5.54 13.52
C ASP A 180 -21.01 -4.90 12.57
N LEU A 181 -20.60 -4.60 11.33
CA LEU A 181 -21.44 -4.07 10.25
C LEU A 181 -21.74 -5.15 9.20
N ASP A 182 -22.75 -4.88 8.37
CA ASP A 182 -23.05 -5.71 7.19
C ASP A 182 -21.82 -5.81 6.28
N ALA A 183 -21.60 -7.00 5.70
CA ALA A 183 -20.45 -7.29 4.83
C ALA A 183 -20.34 -6.38 3.60
N ASP A 184 -21.45 -5.79 3.16
CA ASP A 184 -21.58 -4.87 2.02
C ASP A 184 -21.81 -3.42 2.47
N PHE A 185 -21.64 -3.10 3.76
CA PHE A 185 -21.89 -1.76 4.31
C PHE A 185 -21.16 -0.66 3.52
N PHE A 186 -19.85 -0.82 3.29
CA PHE A 186 -19.04 0.17 2.57
C PHE A 186 -19.44 0.33 1.09
N GLU A 187 -20.01 -0.71 0.49
CA GLU A 187 -20.59 -0.64 -0.86
C GLU A 187 -21.92 0.12 -0.82
N LYS A 188 -22.80 -0.19 0.15
CA LYS A 188 -24.10 0.48 0.33
C LYS A 188 -23.98 1.99 0.59
N VAL A 189 -22.98 2.42 1.35
CA VAL A 189 -22.76 3.85 1.66
C VAL A 189 -21.93 4.59 0.60
N GLY A 190 -21.62 3.93 -0.52
CA GLY A 190 -20.88 4.51 -1.63
C GLY A 190 -19.41 4.81 -1.34
N ALA A 191 -18.82 4.21 -0.30
CA ALA A 191 -17.38 4.35 -0.01
C ALA A 191 -16.50 3.82 -1.15
N LEU A 192 -17.07 2.94 -1.98
CA LEU A 192 -16.43 2.32 -3.13
C LEU A 192 -16.93 2.89 -4.46
N ASP A 193 -17.72 3.97 -4.46
CA ASP A 193 -18.30 4.46 -5.71
C ASP A 193 -17.33 5.36 -6.50
N ASP A 194 -16.31 5.92 -5.84
CA ASP A 194 -15.25 6.68 -6.52
C ASP A 194 -13.89 6.54 -5.83
N PRO A 195 -13.34 5.32 -5.68
CA PRO A 195 -12.10 5.17 -4.98
C PRO A 195 -11.00 5.87 -5.78
N MET A 196 -10.08 6.51 -5.04
CA MET A 196 -8.85 7.06 -5.59
C MET A 196 -7.68 6.16 -5.20
N PRO A 197 -7.62 4.90 -5.68
CA PRO A 197 -6.49 4.06 -5.38
C PRO A 197 -5.28 4.57 -6.14
N PHE A 198 -4.12 4.37 -5.54
CA PHE A 198 -2.85 4.57 -6.20
C PHE A 198 -1.91 3.42 -5.84
N LEU A 199 -1.12 3.02 -6.82
CA LEU A 199 0.03 2.15 -6.64
C LEU A 199 1.26 3.03 -6.50
N ARG A 200 2.01 2.86 -5.41
CA ARG A 200 3.30 3.50 -5.19
C ARG A 200 4.39 2.45 -5.26
N LEU A 201 5.28 2.58 -6.23
CA LEU A 201 6.52 1.81 -6.30
C LEU A 201 7.59 2.55 -5.50
N LEU A 202 8.38 1.82 -4.73
CA LEU A 202 9.41 2.36 -3.85
C LEU A 202 10.73 1.64 -4.12
N HIS A 203 11.81 2.42 -4.22
CA HIS A 203 13.16 1.88 -4.28
C HIS A 203 14.04 2.61 -3.27
N TYR A 204 14.75 1.81 -2.49
CA TYR A 204 15.70 2.24 -1.48
C TYR A 204 17.08 1.76 -1.96
N PRO A 205 17.91 2.64 -2.57
CA PRO A 205 19.17 2.25 -3.19
C PRO A 205 20.21 1.73 -2.19
N GLY A 206 20.02 1.98 -0.89
CA GLY A 206 20.92 1.54 0.16
C GLY A 206 22.30 2.18 0.01
N ASP A 207 22.39 3.51 0.21
CA ASP A 207 23.68 4.18 0.12
C ASP A 207 24.53 3.98 1.39
N LEU A 208 25.79 3.64 1.12
CA LEU A 208 26.87 3.22 2.03
C LEU A 208 27.70 4.40 2.58
N GLU A 209 27.31 5.64 2.32
CA GLU A 209 28.04 6.83 2.79
C GLU A 209 27.53 7.27 4.17
N PHE A 210 28.11 6.64 5.19
CA PHE A 210 27.91 6.91 6.61
C PHE A 210 28.38 8.33 6.97
N CYS A 211 27.55 9.35 6.74
CA CYS A 211 27.89 10.74 7.02
C CYS A 211 27.31 11.22 8.36
N GLY A 212 27.48 10.45 9.44
CA GLY A 212 27.24 10.87 10.84
C GLY A 212 25.82 11.32 11.24
N GLU A 213 24.92 11.57 10.29
CA GLU A 213 23.52 11.94 10.47
C GLU A 213 22.63 10.70 10.26
N GLU A 214 21.59 10.55 11.09
CA GLU A 214 20.60 9.49 10.93
C GLU A 214 19.90 9.63 9.57
N THR A 215 20.21 8.72 8.64
CA THR A 215 19.57 8.66 7.33
C THR A 215 18.43 7.65 7.39
N TYR A 216 17.21 8.15 7.25
CA TYR A 216 16.01 7.33 7.18
C TYR A 216 15.69 6.99 5.72
N GLY A 217 15.39 5.72 5.44
CA GLY A 217 14.84 5.29 4.15
C GLY A 217 13.50 5.98 3.88
N ALA A 218 12.59 5.85 4.85
CA ALA A 218 11.38 6.67 4.95
C ALA A 218 11.21 7.07 6.41
N SER A 219 10.95 8.36 6.66
CA SER A 219 10.72 8.88 8.00
C SER A 219 9.39 8.36 8.60
N ALA A 220 9.23 8.42 9.92
CA ALA A 220 8.02 7.94 10.59
C ALA A 220 6.78 8.73 10.12
N HIS A 221 5.72 8.02 9.72
CA HIS A 221 4.48 8.61 9.24
C HIS A 221 3.31 7.63 9.35
N SER A 222 2.11 8.15 9.13
CA SER A 222 0.89 7.37 8.87
C SER A 222 0.45 7.58 7.43
N ASP A 223 0.00 6.51 6.78
CA ASP A 223 -0.61 6.60 5.46
C ASP A 223 -1.98 7.29 5.51
N TYR A 224 -2.36 7.88 4.37
CA TYR A 224 -3.72 8.36 4.12
C TYR A 224 -4.61 7.24 3.57
N GLY A 225 -5.91 7.33 3.79
CA GLY A 225 -6.91 6.42 3.23
C GLY A 225 -7.36 5.34 4.22
N MET A 226 -8.09 4.34 3.71
CA MET A 226 -8.68 3.30 4.57
C MET A 226 -7.72 2.15 4.89
N VAL A 227 -6.94 1.71 3.89
CA VAL A 227 -6.12 0.50 3.95
C VAL A 227 -4.94 0.63 2.98
N THR A 228 -3.74 0.28 3.43
CA THR A 228 -2.53 0.12 2.60
C THR A 228 -2.21 -1.36 2.43
N LEU A 229 -2.08 -1.82 1.17
CA LEU A 229 -1.48 -3.13 0.84
C LEU A 229 -0.01 -2.91 0.48
N LEU A 230 0.89 -3.48 1.26
CA LEU A 230 2.33 -3.38 1.14
C LEU A 230 2.93 -4.74 0.79
N ALA A 231 3.71 -4.80 -0.29
CA ALA A 231 4.54 -5.95 -0.61
C ALA A 231 6.01 -5.56 -0.49
N THR A 232 6.84 -6.48 0.02
CA THR A 232 8.29 -6.28 0.11
C THR A 232 9.03 -7.38 -0.62
N ASN A 233 10.28 -7.12 -1.01
CA ASN A 233 11.17 -8.10 -1.64
C ASN A 233 11.92 -8.96 -0.60
N GLY A 234 11.51 -8.91 0.68
CA GLY A 234 12.15 -9.64 1.79
C GLY A 234 13.38 -8.97 2.41
N VAL A 235 13.87 -7.85 1.85
CA VAL A 235 14.94 -7.07 2.51
C VAL A 235 14.34 -6.39 3.76
N PRO A 236 14.92 -6.59 4.96
CA PRO A 236 14.40 -6.00 6.19
C PRO A 236 14.64 -4.48 6.23
N GLY A 237 13.73 -3.74 6.86
CA GLY A 237 13.85 -2.29 7.00
C GLY A 237 12.58 -1.59 7.50
N LEU A 238 11.41 -2.21 7.32
CA LEU A 238 10.15 -1.68 7.84
C LEU A 238 10.11 -1.79 9.38
N GLN A 239 9.76 -0.68 10.02
CA GLN A 239 9.48 -0.60 11.45
C GLN A 239 8.11 0.02 11.66
N ALA A 240 7.37 -0.47 12.65
CA ALA A 240 6.07 0.05 13.03
C ALA A 240 6.14 0.59 14.46
N CYS A 241 5.59 1.79 14.67
CA CYS A 241 5.42 2.32 16.01
C CYS A 241 4.19 1.67 16.65
N LEU A 242 4.40 0.92 17.74
CA LEU A 242 3.32 0.39 18.55
C LEU A 242 2.97 1.42 19.61
N MET A 243 1.79 2.02 19.48
CA MET A 243 1.19 2.73 20.60
C MET A 243 0.75 1.66 21.58
N LEU A 244 1.59 1.36 22.59
CA LEU A 244 1.14 0.59 23.74
C LEU A 244 -0.03 1.38 24.33
N THR A 245 -1.25 0.87 24.18
CA THR A 245 -2.37 1.36 24.97
C THR A 245 -1.95 1.12 26.42
N ASN A 246 -1.57 2.18 27.13
CA ASN A 246 -1.38 2.10 28.56
C ASN A 246 -2.64 1.45 29.13
N GLN A 247 -2.49 0.23 29.64
CA GLN A 247 -3.47 -0.36 30.52
C GLN A 247 -3.42 0.44 31.82
N ASP A 248 -4.12 1.57 31.84
CA ASP A 248 -4.59 2.13 33.10
C ASP A 248 -6.06 2.53 32.95
N PRO A 249 -7.01 1.70 33.41
CA PRO A 249 -8.42 2.04 33.44
C PRO A 249 -8.79 3.02 34.56
N GLN A 250 -7.82 3.63 35.27
CA GLN A 250 -8.09 4.56 36.35
C GLN A 250 -7.28 5.86 36.20
N LEU A 251 -7.81 6.80 35.41
CA LEU A 251 -7.66 8.25 35.60
C LEU A 251 -8.81 9.00 34.92
#